data_AF-A0A4V1F816-F1
#
_entry.id   AF-A0A4V1F816-F1
#
_cell.length_a   1.000
_cell.length_b   1.000
_cell.length_c   1.000
_cell.angle_alpha   90.00
_cell.angle_beta   90.00
_cell.angle_gamma   90.00
#
_symmetry.space_group_name_H-M   'P 1'
#
loop_
_entity.id
_entity.type
_entity.pdbx_description
1 polymer ?
#
loop_
_entity_poly.entity_id
_entity_poly.type
_entity_poly.pdbx_seq_one_letter_code
_entity_poly.pdbx_strand_id
1 'polypeptide(L)'
;MGDLAAMIGEEATPPPLRARRALLKRLADVVSLPASRINAFERAVTGDLLVEMLRLASHDERKRVAARLAPLAELPNSVARILLRDDPDIAGLLIEQCASLSDADIVGCARDASFEHRMLLAVRRGLSEIVTETLFSFGEMEVIEAVLRNTTARLSQLGIETVVGLSRQSPNLCSPLLKRPELRPSGAYVMFWWCAPEDRRTILQRFAVSREVMQEASEDVFAIANDESWSDPVARKALQFIERRQRNRAAIQKSPFDNLEHAVMVAASDGLTRETASEIAFLAGIKPLTGAKLLGDPGGEPLAILCKATGMSRVDLTHLWRSMRRPETTADGKIHPDWERVQITYEMLAVDRAQTVLRYWNWSLSSALTPTLLRAIRDGEDDAVDEYSAPERAAMMVLAEDFGR
;
A
#
# COMPACT_ATOMS: atom_id res chain seq x y z
N MET A 1 -22.27 -10.15 76.17
CA MET A 1 -22.12 -9.96 74.71
C MET A 1 -20.63 -9.95 74.38
N GLY A 2 -20.07 -11.11 74.06
CA GLY A 2 -18.63 -11.19 73.75
C GLY A 2 -18.16 -12.57 73.34
N ASP A 3 -19.05 -13.41 72.78
CA ASP A 3 -18.70 -14.79 72.43
C ASP A 3 -19.48 -15.28 71.20
N LEU A 4 -19.53 -14.45 70.16
CA LEU A 4 -20.15 -14.82 68.87
C LEU A 4 -19.30 -14.44 67.64
N ALA A 5 -18.10 -13.88 67.84
CA ALA A 5 -17.25 -13.38 66.75
C ALA A 5 -16.15 -14.37 66.31
N ALA A 6 -16.01 -15.53 66.97
CA ALA A 6 -14.96 -16.51 66.68
C ALA A 6 -15.40 -17.69 65.79
N MET A 7 -16.51 -17.58 65.07
CA MET A 7 -17.05 -18.65 64.21
C MET A 7 -17.25 -18.23 62.75
N ILE A 8 -16.40 -17.36 62.20
CA ILE A 8 -16.27 -17.23 60.75
C ILE A 8 -15.17 -18.21 60.35
N GLY A 9 -15.61 -19.42 59.99
CA GLY A 9 -14.72 -20.49 59.55
C GLY A 9 -13.83 -20.00 58.42
N GLU A 10 -12.56 -20.37 58.47
CA GLU A 10 -11.71 -20.40 57.29
C GLU A 10 -12.45 -21.17 56.20
N GLU A 11 -12.87 -20.47 55.16
CA GLU A 11 -13.47 -21.06 53.97
C GLU A 11 -12.37 -21.89 53.29
N ALA A 12 -12.28 -23.16 53.70
CA ALA A 12 -11.25 -24.07 53.23
C ALA A 12 -11.32 -24.14 51.71
N THR A 13 -10.22 -23.76 51.06
CA THR A 13 -10.10 -23.81 49.60
C THR A 13 -10.43 -25.25 49.17
N PRO A 14 -11.44 -25.47 48.30
CA PRO A 14 -11.87 -26.81 47.97
C PRO A 14 -10.69 -27.61 47.41
N PRO A 15 -10.54 -28.90 47.79
CA PRO A 15 -9.40 -29.70 47.39
C PRO A 15 -9.30 -29.74 45.85
N PRO A 16 -8.08 -29.70 45.28
CA PRO A 16 -7.91 -29.63 43.84
C PRO A 16 -8.58 -30.82 43.16
N LEU A 17 -9.41 -30.55 42.14
CA LEU A 17 -10.20 -31.55 41.41
C LEU A 17 -9.30 -32.44 40.54
N ARG A 18 -8.62 -33.41 41.18
CA ARG A 18 -7.61 -34.28 40.56
C ARG A 18 -8.13 -35.05 39.35
N ALA A 19 -9.38 -35.50 39.38
CA ALA A 19 -10.00 -36.25 38.29
C ALA A 19 -10.14 -35.41 37.01
N ARG A 20 -10.58 -34.15 37.13
CA ARG A 20 -10.74 -33.23 35.98
C ARG A 20 -9.39 -32.97 35.31
N ARG A 21 -8.37 -32.62 36.10
CA ARG A 21 -7.01 -32.38 35.59
C ARG A 21 -6.42 -33.63 34.92
N ALA A 22 -6.63 -34.81 35.50
CA ALA A 22 -6.19 -36.06 34.90
C ALA A 22 -6.95 -36.37 33.59
N LEU A 23 -8.25 -36.11 33.53
CA LEU A 23 -9.06 -36.33 32.35
C LEU A 23 -8.66 -35.38 31.22
N LEU A 24 -8.49 -34.08 31.50
CA LEU A 24 -8.02 -33.09 30.54
C LEU A 24 -6.70 -33.53 29.88
N LYS A 25 -5.73 -33.96 30.71
CA LYS A 25 -4.45 -34.48 30.21
C LYS A 25 -4.64 -35.71 29.32
N ARG A 26 -5.42 -36.70 29.77
CA ARG A 26 -5.66 -37.95 29.02
C ARG A 26 -6.39 -37.70 27.70
N LEU A 27 -7.37 -36.81 27.67
CA LEU A 27 -8.07 -36.44 26.44
C LEU A 27 -7.12 -35.74 25.45
N ALA A 28 -6.30 -34.81 25.93
CA ALA A 28 -5.24 -34.21 25.10
C ALA A 28 -4.23 -35.26 24.61
N ASP A 29 -3.86 -36.24 25.43
CA ASP A 29 -3.00 -37.36 25.04
C ASP A 29 -3.63 -38.19 23.91
N VAL A 30 -4.93 -38.51 24.00
CA VAL A 30 -5.69 -39.26 22.99
C VAL A 30 -5.80 -38.46 21.68
N VAL A 31 -6.13 -37.16 21.75
CA VAL A 31 -6.14 -36.26 20.58
C VAL A 31 -4.76 -36.15 19.93
N SER A 32 -3.67 -36.39 20.66
CA SER A 32 -2.30 -36.35 20.15
C SER A 32 -1.82 -37.68 19.53
N LEU A 33 -2.63 -38.74 19.56
CA LEU A 33 -2.23 -40.05 19.02
C LEU A 33 -2.06 -39.99 17.49
N PRO A 34 -1.09 -40.73 16.91
CA PRO A 34 -0.95 -40.81 15.45
C PRO A 34 -2.18 -41.47 14.82
N ALA A 35 -2.45 -41.17 13.54
CA ALA A 35 -3.58 -41.72 12.78
C ALA A 35 -3.62 -43.26 12.73
N SER A 36 -2.48 -43.92 12.95
CA SER A 36 -2.39 -45.38 13.05
C SER A 36 -3.01 -45.96 14.33
N ARG A 37 -3.35 -45.14 15.33
CA ARG A 37 -3.91 -45.55 16.63
C ARG A 37 -5.30 -45.01 16.90
N ILE A 38 -5.71 -43.95 16.21
CA ILE A 38 -7.02 -43.33 16.36
C ILE A 38 -7.48 -42.80 15.00
N ASN A 39 -8.71 -43.12 14.61
CA ASN A 39 -9.26 -42.60 13.36
C ASN A 39 -9.81 -41.16 13.54
N ALA A 40 -10.15 -40.50 12.43
CA ALA A 40 -10.61 -39.11 12.45
C ALA A 40 -11.91 -38.90 13.27
N PHE A 41 -12.86 -39.85 13.22
CA PHE A 41 -14.12 -39.77 13.96
C PHE A 41 -13.89 -39.90 15.47
N GLU A 42 -13.09 -40.88 15.91
CA GLU A 42 -12.73 -41.06 17.32
C GLU A 42 -11.96 -39.84 17.86
N ARG A 43 -11.08 -39.26 17.04
CA ARG A 43 -10.35 -38.04 17.38
C ARG A 43 -11.30 -36.85 17.54
N ALA A 44 -12.28 -36.72 16.67
CA ALA A 44 -13.30 -35.66 16.74
C ALA A 44 -14.16 -35.78 18.02
N VAL A 45 -14.67 -36.98 18.33
CA VAL A 45 -15.45 -37.23 19.56
C VAL A 45 -14.63 -36.93 20.82
N THR A 46 -13.35 -37.32 20.83
CA THR A 46 -12.44 -36.98 21.94
C THR A 46 -12.24 -35.47 22.02
N GLY A 47 -12.12 -34.79 20.88
CA GLY A 47 -12.02 -33.34 20.78
C GLY A 47 -13.22 -32.62 21.37
N ASP A 48 -14.44 -33.07 21.08
CA ASP A 48 -15.66 -32.45 21.60
C ASP A 48 -15.75 -32.55 23.14
N LEU A 49 -15.36 -33.70 23.70
CA LEU A 49 -15.25 -33.84 25.15
C LEU A 49 -14.11 -32.98 25.74
N LEU A 50 -13.00 -32.84 25.02
CA LEU A 50 -11.89 -32.00 25.43
C LEU A 50 -12.30 -30.51 25.48
N VAL A 51 -13.14 -30.05 24.54
CA VAL A 51 -13.68 -28.68 24.54
C VAL A 51 -14.43 -28.39 25.84
N GLU A 52 -15.32 -29.28 26.28
CA GLU A 52 -16.07 -29.11 27.53
C GLU A 52 -15.15 -29.05 28.77
N MET A 53 -14.05 -29.81 28.75
CA MET A 53 -13.04 -29.73 29.81
C MET A 53 -12.25 -28.43 29.77
N LEU A 54 -11.90 -27.94 28.57
CA LEU A 54 -11.15 -26.69 28.39
C LEU A 54 -11.94 -25.47 28.88
N ARG A 55 -13.27 -25.44 28.69
CA ARG A 55 -14.13 -24.34 29.18
C ARG A 55 -14.02 -24.09 30.69
N LEU A 56 -13.75 -25.13 31.47
CA LEU A 56 -13.64 -25.09 32.93
C LEU A 56 -12.19 -25.20 33.43
N ALA A 57 -11.22 -25.29 32.52
CA ALA A 57 -9.81 -25.41 32.84
C ALA A 57 -9.20 -24.06 33.18
N SER A 58 -8.24 -24.05 34.10
CA SER A 58 -7.43 -22.87 34.39
C SER A 58 -6.60 -22.45 33.16
N HIS A 59 -6.21 -21.17 33.10
CA HIS A 59 -5.35 -20.64 32.04
C HIS A 59 -4.09 -21.51 31.82
N ASP A 60 -3.37 -21.85 32.88
CA ASP A 60 -2.20 -22.74 32.85
C ASP A 60 -2.48 -24.12 32.25
N GLU A 61 -3.67 -24.67 32.52
CA GLU A 61 -4.08 -25.97 31.96
C GLU A 61 -4.39 -25.85 30.47
N ARG A 62 -5.12 -24.82 30.04
CA ARG A 62 -5.40 -24.55 28.62
C ARG A 62 -4.11 -24.30 27.85
N LYS A 63 -3.18 -23.52 28.41
CA LYS A 63 -1.84 -23.27 27.83
C LYS A 63 -1.03 -24.56 27.64
N ARG A 64 -1.01 -25.45 28.64
CA ARG A 64 -0.34 -26.75 28.52
C ARG A 64 -0.97 -27.64 27.44
N VAL A 65 -2.30 -27.63 27.33
CA VAL A 65 -2.98 -28.38 26.26
C VAL A 65 -2.66 -27.79 24.90
N ALA A 66 -2.74 -26.46 24.73
CA ALA A 66 -2.39 -25.78 23.49
C ALA A 66 -0.95 -26.09 23.04
N ALA A 67 0.03 -25.99 23.94
CA ALA A 67 1.43 -26.32 23.64
C ALA A 67 1.61 -27.78 23.18
N ARG A 68 0.83 -28.71 23.74
CA ARG A 68 0.87 -30.12 23.37
C ARG A 68 0.25 -30.38 22.00
N LEU A 69 -0.82 -29.66 21.66
CA LEU A 69 -1.60 -29.86 20.44
C LEU A 69 -1.04 -29.10 19.23
N ALA A 70 -0.31 -28.01 19.46
CA ALA A 70 0.22 -27.17 18.40
C ALA A 70 1.09 -27.90 17.35
N PRO A 71 1.97 -28.87 17.69
CA PRO A 71 2.80 -29.55 16.69
C PRO A 71 2.07 -30.67 15.92
N LEU A 72 0.77 -30.89 16.17
CA LEU A 72 0.03 -31.96 15.50
C LEU A 72 -0.27 -31.63 14.04
N ALA A 73 -0.21 -32.65 13.18
CA ALA A 73 -0.58 -32.51 11.76
C ALA A 73 -2.11 -32.49 11.55
N GLU A 74 -2.86 -33.00 12.51
CA GLU A 74 -4.33 -33.00 12.49
C GLU A 74 -4.85 -32.62 13.88
N LEU A 75 -5.60 -31.52 13.94
CA LEU A 75 -6.23 -31.01 15.15
C LEU A 75 -7.75 -30.99 14.95
N PRO A 76 -8.57 -31.50 15.89
CA PRO A 76 -10.02 -31.39 15.79
C PRO A 76 -10.46 -29.93 15.70
N ASN A 77 -11.29 -29.61 14.70
CA ASN A 77 -11.74 -28.25 14.43
C ASN A 77 -12.42 -27.58 15.64
N SER A 78 -13.16 -28.34 16.45
CA SER A 78 -13.81 -27.84 17.67
C SER A 78 -12.79 -27.38 18.72
N VAL A 79 -11.69 -28.10 18.87
CA VAL A 79 -10.58 -27.76 19.78
C VAL A 79 -9.76 -26.60 19.23
N ALA A 80 -9.45 -26.59 17.93
CA ALA A 80 -8.74 -25.48 17.29
C ALA A 80 -9.51 -24.15 17.49
N ARG A 81 -10.81 -24.16 17.26
CA ARG A 81 -11.67 -22.97 17.36
C ARG A 81 -11.71 -22.36 18.76
N ILE A 82 -11.73 -23.17 19.82
CA ILE A 82 -11.75 -22.63 21.20
C ILE A 82 -10.37 -22.09 21.60
N LEU A 83 -9.29 -22.79 21.24
CA LEU A 83 -7.94 -22.39 21.62
C LEU A 83 -7.42 -21.17 20.84
N LEU A 84 -7.85 -21.01 19.58
CA LEU A 84 -7.50 -19.83 18.78
C LEU A 84 -8.16 -18.54 19.25
N ARG A 85 -9.22 -18.62 20.05
CA ARG A 85 -9.97 -17.47 20.59
C ARG A 85 -9.78 -17.31 22.11
N ASP A 86 -8.84 -18.06 22.67
CA ASP A 86 -8.48 -17.99 24.09
C ASP A 86 -7.60 -16.75 24.34
N ASP A 87 -6.93 -16.68 25.48
CA ASP A 87 -5.98 -15.59 25.72
C ASP A 87 -4.82 -15.62 24.67
N PRO A 88 -4.28 -14.45 24.26
CA PRO A 88 -3.30 -14.38 23.16
C PRO A 88 -2.06 -15.27 23.36
N ASP A 89 -1.64 -15.51 24.61
CA ASP A 89 -0.48 -16.35 24.92
C ASP A 89 -0.76 -17.86 24.79
N ILE A 90 -2.04 -18.26 24.75
CA ILE A 90 -2.51 -19.61 24.44
C ILE A 90 -2.72 -19.73 22.93
N ALA A 91 -3.47 -18.81 22.33
CA ALA A 91 -3.74 -18.81 20.88
C ALA A 91 -2.45 -18.71 20.07
N GLY A 92 -1.49 -17.89 20.53
CA GLY A 92 -0.17 -17.71 19.93
C GLY A 92 0.59 -19.03 19.72
N LEU A 93 0.44 -20.01 20.62
CA LEU A 93 1.07 -21.32 20.46
C LEU A 93 0.58 -22.04 19.20
N LEU A 94 -0.73 -21.97 18.92
CA LEU A 94 -1.30 -22.56 17.71
C LEU A 94 -0.98 -21.69 16.48
N ILE A 95 -1.11 -20.37 16.59
CA ILE A 95 -0.82 -19.42 15.50
C ILE A 95 0.63 -19.51 15.04
N GLU A 96 1.58 -19.82 15.92
CA GLU A 96 2.99 -19.92 15.54
C GLU A 96 3.37 -21.33 15.04
N GLN A 97 2.91 -22.38 15.72
CA GLN A 97 3.48 -23.73 15.55
C GLN A 97 2.55 -24.71 14.83
N CYS A 98 1.24 -24.42 14.74
CA CYS A 98 0.27 -25.33 14.13
C CYS A 98 0.21 -25.14 12.62
N ALA A 99 0.85 -26.05 11.89
CA ALA A 99 0.85 -26.06 10.43
C ALA A 99 -0.49 -26.53 9.82
N SER A 100 -1.33 -27.22 10.59
CA SER A 100 -2.60 -27.77 10.11
C SER A 100 -3.77 -26.77 10.11
N LEU A 101 -3.56 -25.53 10.59
CA LEU A 101 -4.60 -24.51 10.59
C LEU A 101 -4.97 -24.14 9.14
N SER A 102 -6.25 -24.27 8.83
CA SER A 102 -6.79 -23.85 7.54
C SER A 102 -7.01 -22.33 7.49
N ASP A 103 -7.16 -21.79 6.28
CA ASP A 103 -7.56 -20.40 6.09
C ASP A 103 -8.87 -20.08 6.84
N ALA A 104 -9.81 -21.04 6.91
CA ALA A 104 -11.06 -20.87 7.64
C ALA A 104 -10.85 -20.72 9.15
N ASP A 105 -9.90 -21.45 9.73
CA ASP A 105 -9.55 -21.33 11.15
C ASP A 105 -8.90 -19.98 11.45
N ILE A 106 -7.98 -19.55 10.57
CA ILE A 106 -7.27 -18.28 10.72
C ILE A 106 -8.22 -17.09 10.54
N VAL A 107 -9.08 -17.12 9.52
CA VAL A 107 -10.11 -16.09 9.30
C VAL A 107 -11.10 -16.04 10.46
N GLY A 108 -11.52 -17.21 10.97
CA GLY A 108 -12.39 -17.28 12.15
C GLY A 108 -11.73 -16.69 13.40
N CYS A 109 -10.43 -16.92 13.59
CA CYS A 109 -9.65 -16.27 14.66
C CYS A 109 -9.59 -14.76 14.47
N ALA A 110 -9.22 -14.27 13.29
CA ALA A 110 -9.11 -12.85 13.01
C ALA A 110 -10.42 -12.08 13.26
N ARG A 111 -11.55 -12.70 12.92
CA ARG A 111 -12.90 -12.11 13.06
C ARG A 111 -13.42 -12.07 14.48
N ASP A 112 -13.21 -13.15 15.23
CA ASP A 112 -13.88 -13.35 16.51
C ASP A 112 -12.99 -13.04 17.72
N ALA A 113 -11.69 -12.82 17.51
CA ALA A 113 -10.72 -12.56 18.56
C ALA A 113 -10.26 -11.08 18.60
N SER A 114 -9.32 -10.79 19.49
CA SER A 114 -8.85 -9.43 19.78
C SER A 114 -7.81 -8.91 18.78
N PHE A 115 -7.48 -7.62 18.92
CA PHE A 115 -6.37 -6.98 18.19
C PHE A 115 -5.05 -7.75 18.36
N GLU A 116 -4.73 -8.20 19.58
CA GLU A 116 -3.51 -8.96 19.87
C GLU A 116 -3.44 -10.27 19.07
N HIS A 117 -4.58 -10.92 18.83
CA HIS A 117 -4.64 -12.10 17.97
C HIS A 117 -4.33 -11.76 16.52
N ARG A 118 -4.90 -10.66 16.00
CA ARG A 118 -4.61 -10.19 14.64
C ARG A 118 -3.13 -9.81 14.48
N MET A 119 -2.49 -9.25 15.50
CA MET A 119 -1.05 -9.01 15.50
C MET A 119 -0.23 -10.31 15.45
N LEU A 120 -0.62 -11.34 16.21
CA LEU A 120 0.03 -12.66 16.14
C LEU A 120 -0.17 -13.30 14.75
N LEU A 121 -1.36 -13.17 14.17
CA LEU A 121 -1.67 -13.65 12.83
C LEU A 121 -0.86 -12.92 11.76
N ALA A 122 -0.67 -11.60 11.88
CA ALA A 122 0.03 -10.77 10.90
C ALA A 122 1.48 -11.22 10.64
N VAL A 123 2.15 -11.74 11.67
CA VAL A 123 3.54 -12.24 11.58
C VAL A 123 3.65 -13.73 11.30
N ARG A 124 2.52 -14.47 11.28
CA ARG A 124 2.50 -15.90 10.96
C ARG A 124 2.96 -16.13 9.52
N ARG A 125 3.75 -17.18 9.30
CA ARG A 125 4.26 -17.50 7.95
C ARG A 125 3.16 -18.03 7.03
N GLY A 126 3.29 -17.76 5.74
CA GLY A 126 2.47 -18.40 4.70
C GLY A 126 1.01 -17.96 4.68
N LEU A 127 0.71 -16.70 5.04
CA LEU A 127 -0.64 -16.16 4.94
C LEU A 127 -1.11 -16.15 3.47
N SER A 128 -2.33 -16.62 3.24
CA SER A 128 -3.00 -16.51 1.95
C SER A 128 -3.61 -15.12 1.77
N GLU A 129 -3.96 -14.80 0.52
CA GLU A 129 -4.59 -13.52 0.17
C GLU A 129 -5.88 -13.28 0.97
N ILE A 130 -6.74 -14.30 1.09
CA ILE A 130 -8.01 -14.25 1.85
C ILE A 130 -7.76 -13.89 3.32
N VAL A 131 -6.71 -14.45 3.93
CA VAL A 131 -6.35 -14.15 5.31
C VAL A 131 -5.84 -12.71 5.43
N THR A 132 -4.96 -12.28 4.52
CA THR A 132 -4.44 -10.90 4.56
C THR A 132 -5.51 -9.85 4.32
N GLU A 133 -6.44 -10.09 3.39
CA GLU A 133 -7.60 -9.20 3.17
C GLU A 133 -8.50 -9.15 4.40
N THR A 134 -8.72 -10.29 5.06
CA THR A 134 -9.47 -10.32 6.33
C THR A 134 -8.77 -9.45 7.38
N LEU A 135 -7.45 -9.55 7.53
CA LEU A 135 -6.69 -8.70 8.47
C LEU A 135 -6.78 -7.22 8.09
N PHE A 136 -6.69 -6.88 6.80
CA PHE A 136 -6.81 -5.50 6.33
C PHE A 136 -8.21 -4.91 6.57
N SER A 137 -9.27 -5.72 6.50
CA SER A 137 -10.65 -5.24 6.66
C SER A 137 -10.97 -4.61 8.03
N PHE A 138 -10.14 -4.85 9.05
CA PHE A 138 -10.27 -4.21 10.36
C PHE A 138 -9.73 -2.78 10.42
N GLY A 139 -8.97 -2.33 9.43
CA GLY A 139 -8.42 -0.97 9.40
C GLY A 139 -7.39 -0.68 10.50
N GLU A 140 -6.75 -1.71 11.06
CA GLU A 140 -5.77 -1.57 12.14
C GLU A 140 -4.37 -1.38 11.55
N MET A 141 -3.84 -0.15 11.61
CA MET A 141 -2.59 0.21 10.90
C MET A 141 -1.38 -0.61 11.34
N GLU A 142 -1.30 -1.00 12.61
CA GLU A 142 -0.20 -1.82 13.15
C GLU A 142 -0.24 -3.24 12.60
N VAL A 143 -1.45 -3.82 12.44
CA VAL A 143 -1.67 -5.14 11.83
C VAL A 143 -1.33 -5.08 10.34
N ILE A 144 -1.80 -4.05 9.64
CA ILE A 144 -1.51 -3.84 8.22
C ILE A 144 0.01 -3.73 8.01
N GLU A 145 0.69 -2.91 8.80
CA GLU A 145 2.14 -2.76 8.71
C GLU A 145 2.88 -4.08 8.97
N ALA A 146 2.45 -4.85 9.97
CA ALA A 146 3.03 -6.15 10.28
C ALA A 146 2.84 -7.15 9.12
N VAL A 147 1.66 -7.19 8.50
CA VAL A 147 1.39 -8.02 7.31
C VAL A 147 2.27 -7.58 6.13
N LEU A 148 2.43 -6.28 5.88
CA LEU A 148 3.30 -5.78 4.81
C LEU A 148 4.76 -6.21 5.00
N ARG A 149 5.26 -6.15 6.25
CA ARG A 149 6.61 -6.58 6.62
C ARG A 149 6.81 -8.10 6.54
N ASN A 150 5.72 -8.88 6.56
CA ASN A 150 5.76 -10.33 6.42
C ASN A 150 5.97 -10.75 4.96
N THR A 151 7.23 -10.97 4.59
CA THR A 151 7.64 -11.36 3.22
C THR A 151 7.09 -12.71 2.77
N THR A 152 6.55 -13.52 3.67
CA THR A 152 5.93 -14.82 3.33
C THR A 152 4.42 -14.75 3.16
N ALA A 153 3.79 -13.65 3.55
CA ALA A 153 2.36 -13.40 3.29
C ALA A 153 2.17 -13.09 1.80
N ARG A 154 1.08 -13.58 1.21
CA ARG A 154 0.65 -13.22 -0.16
C ARG A 154 -0.42 -12.15 -0.09
N LEU A 155 -0.28 -11.11 -0.90
CA LEU A 155 -1.23 -10.00 -0.96
C LEU A 155 -1.95 -9.99 -2.29
N SER A 156 -3.26 -9.87 -2.27
CA SER A 156 -4.03 -9.67 -3.51
C SER A 156 -3.76 -8.28 -4.08
N GLN A 157 -4.07 -8.12 -5.37
CA GLN A 157 -3.98 -6.81 -6.01
C GLN A 157 -4.91 -5.78 -5.35
N LEU A 158 -6.12 -6.20 -4.98
CA LEU A 158 -7.09 -5.36 -4.29
C LEU A 158 -6.56 -4.93 -2.92
N GLY A 159 -6.01 -5.86 -2.14
CA GLY A 159 -5.42 -5.57 -0.84
C GLY A 159 -4.27 -4.57 -0.92
N ILE A 160 -3.38 -4.69 -1.90
CA ILE A 160 -2.32 -3.69 -2.15
C ILE A 160 -2.93 -2.32 -2.44
N GLU A 161 -3.96 -2.25 -3.29
CA GLU A 161 -4.58 -1.00 -3.70
C GLU A 161 -5.32 -0.30 -2.54
N THR A 162 -6.00 -1.07 -1.69
CA THR A 162 -6.58 -0.56 -0.43
C THR A 162 -5.50 0.05 0.45
N VAL A 163 -4.39 -0.65 0.65
CA VAL A 163 -3.31 -0.19 1.54
C VAL A 163 -2.54 1.00 0.93
N VAL A 164 -2.45 1.11 -0.39
CA VAL A 164 -1.97 2.32 -1.08
C VAL A 164 -2.84 3.54 -0.71
N GLY A 165 -4.17 3.40 -0.73
CA GLY A 165 -5.08 4.46 -0.29
C GLY A 165 -4.86 4.85 1.18
N LEU A 166 -4.77 3.86 2.07
CA LEU A 166 -4.52 4.08 3.50
C LEU A 166 -3.17 4.75 3.78
N SER A 167 -2.15 4.46 2.95
CA SER A 167 -0.79 5.02 3.12
C SER A 167 -0.73 6.54 3.08
N ARG A 168 -1.74 7.20 2.48
CA ARG A 168 -1.83 8.67 2.48
C ARG A 168 -1.96 9.23 3.90
N GLN A 169 -2.79 8.60 4.73
CA GLN A 169 -3.02 9.02 6.11
C GLN A 169 -2.08 8.31 7.09
N SER A 170 -1.43 7.24 6.65
CA SER A 170 -0.47 6.45 7.44
C SER A 170 0.86 6.28 6.69
N PRO A 171 1.73 7.32 6.68
CA PRO A 171 2.98 7.29 5.90
C PRO A 171 3.96 6.19 6.29
N ASN A 172 3.84 5.62 7.50
CA ASN A 172 4.61 4.45 7.95
C ASN A 172 4.37 3.20 7.08
N LEU A 173 3.24 3.13 6.36
CA LEU A 173 2.93 2.05 5.43
C LEU A 173 3.69 2.15 4.09
N CYS A 174 4.21 3.33 3.74
CA CYS A 174 4.83 3.57 2.45
C CYS A 174 6.08 2.71 2.23
N SER A 175 7.02 2.73 3.18
CA SER A 175 8.28 1.98 3.04
C SER A 175 8.09 0.46 3.01
N PRO A 176 7.23 -0.16 3.85
CA PRO A 176 6.87 -1.57 3.73
C PRO A 176 6.19 -1.91 2.40
N LEU A 177 5.24 -1.10 1.93
CA LEU A 177 4.58 -1.28 0.62
C LEU A 177 5.61 -1.28 -0.53
N LEU A 178 6.56 -0.34 -0.50
CA LEU A 178 7.61 -0.23 -1.52
C LEU A 178 8.58 -1.41 -1.55
N LYS A 179 8.53 -2.32 -0.58
CA LYS A 179 9.31 -3.57 -0.56
C LYS A 179 8.51 -4.77 -1.06
N ARG A 180 7.18 -4.63 -1.24
CA ARG A 180 6.32 -5.70 -1.74
C ARG A 180 6.55 -5.94 -3.24
N PRO A 181 6.66 -7.22 -3.68
CA PRO A 181 6.70 -7.55 -5.11
C PRO A 181 5.37 -7.29 -5.82
N GLU A 182 4.25 -7.34 -5.09
CA GLU A 182 2.90 -7.16 -5.66
C GLU A 182 2.57 -5.69 -6.00
N LEU A 183 3.33 -4.73 -5.44
CA LEU A 183 3.13 -3.32 -5.73
C LEU A 183 3.40 -3.02 -7.22
N ARG A 184 2.37 -2.51 -7.90
CA ARG A 184 2.47 -2.10 -9.32
C ARG A 184 2.96 -0.65 -9.44
N PRO A 185 3.56 -0.26 -10.59
CA PRO A 185 3.98 1.12 -10.84
C PRO A 185 2.87 2.14 -10.59
N SER A 186 1.62 1.80 -10.88
CA SER A 186 0.48 2.68 -10.66
C SER A 186 0.33 3.14 -9.21
N GLY A 187 0.39 2.21 -8.26
CA GLY A 187 0.33 2.52 -6.83
C GLY A 187 1.56 3.31 -6.39
N ALA A 188 2.76 2.92 -6.84
CA ALA A 188 4.00 3.61 -6.50
C ALA A 188 4.02 5.08 -6.96
N TYR A 189 3.58 5.36 -8.20
CA TYR A 189 3.52 6.73 -8.73
C TYR A 189 2.46 7.60 -8.08
N VAL A 190 1.41 7.00 -7.53
CA VAL A 190 0.39 7.67 -6.72
C VAL A 190 0.95 7.99 -5.33
N MET A 191 1.61 7.02 -4.69
CA MET A 191 2.25 7.21 -3.39
C MET A 191 3.35 8.28 -3.39
N PHE A 192 4.02 8.49 -4.52
CA PHE A 192 5.06 9.51 -4.68
C PHE A 192 4.65 10.88 -4.14
N TRP A 193 3.37 11.25 -4.28
CA TRP A 193 2.87 12.56 -3.90
C TRP A 193 2.80 12.81 -2.39
N TRP A 194 2.86 11.78 -1.55
CA TRP A 194 2.84 11.90 -0.08
C TRP A 194 3.97 11.12 0.61
N CYS A 195 4.78 10.38 -0.13
CA CYS A 195 5.93 9.67 0.40
C CYS A 195 7.03 10.63 0.90
N ALA A 196 7.78 10.17 1.89
CA ALA A 196 9.00 10.84 2.33
C ALA A 196 10.08 10.81 1.21
N PRO A 197 11.11 11.69 1.26
CA PRO A 197 12.10 11.81 0.19
C PRO A 197 12.81 10.50 -0.20
N GLU A 198 13.19 9.66 0.78
CA GLU A 198 13.85 8.37 0.50
C GLU A 198 12.93 7.37 -0.21
N ASP A 199 11.64 7.38 0.13
CA ASP A 199 10.63 6.55 -0.51
C ASP A 199 10.34 7.07 -1.93
N ARG A 200 10.29 8.39 -2.15
CA ARG A 200 10.19 9.01 -3.50
C ARG A 200 11.37 8.62 -4.39
N ARG A 201 12.58 8.64 -3.85
CA ARG A 201 13.79 8.15 -4.54
C ARG A 201 13.65 6.67 -4.91
N THR A 202 13.21 5.84 -3.97
CA THR A 202 12.98 4.40 -4.19
C THR A 202 11.95 4.17 -5.29
N ILE A 203 10.87 4.95 -5.32
CA ILE A 203 9.85 4.89 -6.36
C ILE A 203 10.47 5.14 -7.75
N LEU A 204 11.24 6.22 -7.89
CA LEU A 204 11.88 6.58 -9.16
C LEU A 204 12.97 5.59 -9.58
N GLN A 205 13.65 4.94 -8.65
CA GLN A 205 14.66 3.93 -8.97
C GLN A 205 14.05 2.58 -9.40
N ARG A 206 13.00 2.14 -8.71
CA ARG A 206 12.42 0.80 -8.89
C ARG A 206 11.36 0.74 -9.99
N PHE A 207 10.53 1.78 -10.13
CA PHE A 207 9.33 1.72 -10.98
C PHE A 207 9.45 2.52 -12.27
N ALA A 208 10.42 3.44 -12.38
CA ALA A 208 10.69 4.15 -13.64
C ALA A 208 11.36 3.21 -14.64
N VAL A 209 10.54 2.54 -15.44
CA VAL A 209 10.96 1.55 -16.45
C VAL A 209 10.98 2.15 -17.85
N SER A 210 11.79 1.54 -18.73
CA SER A 210 11.78 1.87 -20.15
C SER A 210 10.46 1.41 -20.79
N ARG A 211 10.10 2.12 -21.85
CA ARG A 211 8.89 1.93 -22.66
C ARG A 211 9.21 1.48 -24.09
N GLU A 212 10.46 1.10 -24.35
CA GLU A 212 10.98 0.71 -25.67
C GLU A 212 10.16 -0.41 -26.32
N VAL A 213 9.88 -1.50 -25.59
CA VAL A 213 9.10 -2.64 -26.12
C VAL A 213 7.73 -2.19 -26.64
N MET A 214 7.05 -1.31 -25.91
CA MET A 214 5.75 -0.75 -26.31
C MET A 214 5.88 0.18 -27.54
N GLN A 215 7.00 0.90 -27.65
CA GLN A 215 7.26 1.79 -28.79
C GLN A 215 7.58 1.02 -30.05
N GLU A 216 8.37 -0.04 -29.95
CA GLU A 216 8.73 -0.92 -31.08
C GLU A 216 7.49 -1.68 -31.58
N ALA A 217 6.69 -2.22 -30.67
CA ALA A 217 5.48 -2.97 -31.03
C ALA A 217 4.35 -2.13 -31.64
N SER A 218 4.48 -0.80 -31.67
CA SER A 218 3.43 0.12 -32.16
C SER A 218 3.96 1.16 -33.14
N GLU A 219 5.12 0.93 -33.75
CA GLU A 219 5.78 1.91 -34.62
C GLU A 219 4.98 2.20 -35.90
N ASP A 220 4.38 1.18 -36.50
CA ASP A 220 3.55 1.26 -37.70
C ASP A 220 2.17 1.91 -37.44
N VAL A 221 1.65 1.76 -36.22
CA VAL A 221 0.34 2.29 -35.80
C VAL A 221 0.25 3.81 -35.91
N PHE A 222 1.36 4.54 -35.74
CA PHE A 222 1.38 6.01 -35.89
C PHE A 222 1.06 6.46 -37.32
N ALA A 223 1.51 5.73 -38.33
CA ALA A 223 1.20 6.05 -39.73
C ALA A 223 -0.28 5.78 -40.03
N ILE A 224 -0.80 4.64 -39.55
CA ILE A 224 -2.22 4.26 -39.67
C ILE A 224 -3.12 5.33 -39.03
N ALA A 225 -2.83 5.71 -37.78
CA ALA A 225 -3.61 6.73 -37.08
C ALA A 225 -3.56 8.10 -37.79
N ASN A 226 -2.44 8.43 -38.44
CA ASN A 226 -2.32 9.65 -39.22
C ASN A 226 -3.18 9.61 -40.50
N ASP A 227 -3.20 8.49 -41.22
CA ASP A 227 -4.04 8.30 -42.41
C ASP A 227 -5.53 8.38 -42.05
N GLU A 228 -5.90 7.92 -40.86
CA GLU A 228 -7.25 8.05 -40.28
C GLU A 228 -7.51 9.44 -39.66
N SER A 229 -6.61 10.40 -39.85
CA SER A 229 -6.70 11.76 -39.31
C SER A 229 -6.91 11.83 -37.80
N TRP A 230 -6.39 10.85 -37.06
CA TRP A 230 -6.50 10.74 -35.60
C TRP A 230 -7.96 10.73 -35.10
N SER A 231 -8.85 10.13 -35.89
CA SER A 231 -10.29 10.17 -35.66
C SER A 231 -10.76 9.37 -34.46
N ASP A 232 -10.07 8.28 -34.08
CA ASP A 232 -10.38 7.52 -32.86
C ASP A 232 -9.74 8.17 -31.61
N PRO A 233 -10.55 8.68 -30.65
CA PRO A 233 -10.05 9.26 -29.41
C PRO A 233 -9.31 8.26 -28.52
N VAL A 234 -9.66 6.97 -28.56
CA VAL A 234 -9.06 5.93 -27.72
C VAL A 234 -7.65 5.63 -28.22
N ALA A 235 -7.49 5.31 -29.50
CA ALA A 235 -6.18 5.13 -30.12
C ALA A 235 -5.29 6.37 -29.96
N ARG A 236 -5.83 7.57 -30.20
CA ARG A 236 -5.08 8.83 -30.01
C ARG A 236 -4.53 8.98 -28.59
N LYS A 237 -5.33 8.65 -27.58
CA LYS A 237 -4.94 8.73 -26.17
C LYS A 237 -3.87 7.70 -25.81
N ALA A 238 -3.97 6.47 -26.32
CA ALA A 238 -2.95 5.45 -26.15
C ALA A 238 -1.63 5.84 -26.83
N LEU A 239 -1.69 6.31 -28.08
CA LEU A 239 -0.52 6.75 -28.85
C LEU A 239 0.18 7.96 -28.20
N GLN A 240 -0.55 8.87 -27.56
CA GLN A 240 0.05 9.94 -26.76
C GLN A 240 0.88 9.40 -25.59
N PHE A 241 0.46 8.30 -24.97
CA PHE A 241 1.31 7.63 -24.00
C PHE A 241 2.51 6.99 -24.71
N ILE A 242 2.31 6.33 -25.85
CA ILE A 242 3.37 5.59 -26.60
C ILE A 242 4.49 6.48 -27.13
N GLU A 243 4.13 7.69 -27.57
CA GLU A 243 4.98 8.56 -28.37
C GLU A 243 6.41 8.77 -27.80
N ARG A 244 7.41 8.71 -28.69
CA ARG A 244 8.82 8.94 -28.34
C ARG A 244 9.12 10.41 -27.99
N ARG A 245 8.37 11.36 -28.55
CA ARG A 245 8.62 12.80 -28.37
C ARG A 245 7.80 13.39 -27.22
N GLN A 246 8.46 13.91 -26.19
CA GLN A 246 7.77 14.52 -25.06
C GLN A 246 7.17 15.90 -25.37
N ARG A 247 7.92 16.77 -26.07
CA ARG A 247 7.50 18.15 -26.32
C ARG A 247 6.37 18.24 -27.35
N ASN A 248 5.46 19.19 -27.15
CA ASN A 248 4.39 19.49 -28.10
C ASN A 248 4.90 20.44 -29.20
N ARG A 249 5.21 19.90 -30.38
CA ARG A 249 5.69 20.73 -31.51
C ARG A 249 4.66 21.73 -32.01
N ALA A 250 3.38 21.38 -31.96
CA ALA A 250 2.31 22.28 -32.41
C ALA A 250 2.08 23.45 -31.43
N ALA A 251 2.53 23.32 -30.17
CA ALA A 251 2.45 24.39 -29.19
C ALA A 251 3.36 25.58 -29.52
N ILE A 252 4.53 25.34 -30.12
CA ILE A 252 5.53 26.38 -30.42
C ILE A 252 4.91 27.49 -31.29
N GLN A 253 4.05 27.15 -32.25
CA GLN A 253 3.40 28.14 -33.13
C GLN A 253 2.28 28.94 -32.46
N LYS A 254 1.80 28.48 -31.30
CA LYS A 254 0.65 29.05 -30.58
C LYS A 254 1.06 29.74 -29.28
N SER A 255 2.23 29.40 -28.75
CA SER A 255 2.77 29.95 -27.52
C SER A 255 3.31 31.37 -27.76
N PRO A 256 3.21 32.28 -26.77
CA PRO A 256 3.90 33.56 -26.82
C PRO A 256 5.43 33.42 -26.66
N PHE A 257 5.94 32.23 -26.32
CA PHE A 257 7.35 31.94 -26.16
C PHE A 257 7.92 31.17 -27.36
N ASP A 258 9.18 31.42 -27.70
CA ASP A 258 9.86 30.76 -28.83
C ASP A 258 10.00 29.24 -28.63
N ASN A 259 10.17 28.82 -27.37
CA ASN A 259 10.34 27.43 -26.97
C ASN A 259 10.18 27.30 -25.44
N LEU A 260 10.30 26.06 -24.94
CA LEU A 260 10.17 25.73 -23.52
C LEU A 260 11.23 26.41 -22.65
N GLU A 261 12.48 26.48 -23.14
CA GLU A 261 13.58 27.14 -22.44
C GLU A 261 13.34 28.66 -22.30
N HIS A 262 12.81 29.32 -23.34
CA HIS A 262 12.43 30.73 -23.27
C HIS A 262 11.33 30.95 -22.22
N ALA A 263 10.28 30.11 -22.18
CA ALA A 263 9.24 30.22 -21.16
C ALA A 263 9.80 30.09 -19.73
N VAL A 264 10.74 29.17 -19.51
CA VAL A 264 11.37 28.91 -18.21
C VAL A 264 12.33 30.04 -17.82
N MET A 265 13.07 30.59 -18.78
CA MET A 265 13.93 31.75 -18.57
C MET A 265 13.11 32.97 -18.15
N VAL A 266 12.00 33.26 -18.84
CA VAL A 266 11.10 34.37 -18.47
C VAL A 266 10.52 34.14 -17.08
N ALA A 267 10.05 32.93 -16.77
CA ALA A 267 9.56 32.61 -15.43
C ALA A 267 10.64 32.81 -14.35
N ALA A 268 11.92 32.53 -14.64
CA ALA A 268 13.00 32.75 -13.69
C ALA A 268 13.26 34.25 -13.42
N SER A 269 13.05 35.11 -14.43
CA SER A 269 13.19 36.56 -14.29
C SER A 269 11.99 37.20 -13.60
N ASP A 270 10.77 36.84 -14.01
CA ASP A 270 9.55 37.53 -13.60
C ASP A 270 8.84 36.84 -12.41
N GLY A 271 9.27 35.62 -12.09
CA GLY A 271 8.58 34.70 -11.19
C GLY A 271 7.56 33.82 -11.91
N LEU A 272 7.26 32.66 -11.33
CA LEU A 272 6.28 31.73 -11.88
C LEU A 272 4.86 32.28 -11.73
N THR A 273 4.24 32.64 -12.85
CA THR A 273 2.83 33.04 -12.94
C THR A 273 1.95 31.86 -13.38
N ARG A 274 0.62 32.01 -13.29
CA ARG A 274 -0.32 30.98 -13.77
C ARG A 274 -0.20 30.80 -15.29
N GLU A 275 -0.03 31.89 -16.01
CA GLU A 275 0.11 31.92 -17.46
C GLU A 275 1.40 31.22 -17.89
N THR A 276 2.53 31.58 -17.30
CA THR A 276 3.83 30.94 -17.59
C THR A 276 3.83 29.47 -17.21
N ALA A 277 3.25 29.10 -16.06
CA ALA A 277 3.08 27.69 -15.69
C ALA A 277 2.24 26.90 -16.69
N SER A 278 1.14 27.48 -17.20
CA SER A 278 0.30 26.86 -18.23
C SER A 278 1.04 26.70 -19.55
N GLU A 279 1.82 27.70 -19.96
CA GLU A 279 2.62 27.64 -21.18
C GLU A 279 3.77 26.62 -21.09
N ILE A 280 4.45 26.54 -19.95
CA ILE A 280 5.44 25.49 -19.68
C ILE A 280 4.81 24.10 -19.84
N ALA A 281 3.63 23.88 -19.24
CA ALA A 281 2.90 22.62 -19.39
C ALA A 281 2.53 22.33 -20.85
N PHE A 282 2.01 23.33 -21.56
CA PHE A 282 1.58 23.23 -22.95
C PHE A 282 2.74 22.87 -23.90
N LEU A 283 3.88 23.56 -23.77
CA LEU A 283 5.11 23.30 -24.53
C LEU A 283 5.74 21.95 -24.18
N ALA A 284 5.67 21.53 -22.91
CA ALA A 284 6.15 20.23 -22.43
C ALA A 284 5.26 19.04 -22.84
N GLY A 285 4.10 19.29 -23.45
CA GLY A 285 3.18 18.23 -23.90
C GLY A 285 2.39 17.56 -22.77
N ILE A 286 2.15 18.28 -21.67
CA ILE A 286 1.35 17.79 -20.54
C ILE A 286 0.12 18.68 -20.31
N LYS A 287 -0.92 18.13 -19.69
CA LYS A 287 -2.14 18.89 -19.41
C LYS A 287 -1.90 19.92 -18.29
N PRO A 288 -2.61 21.06 -18.29
CA PRO A 288 -2.40 22.13 -17.31
C PRO A 288 -2.48 21.67 -15.86
N LEU A 289 -3.40 20.75 -15.53
CA LEU A 289 -3.54 20.22 -14.18
C LEU A 289 -2.30 19.43 -13.73
N THR A 290 -1.78 18.56 -14.59
CA THR A 290 -0.53 17.84 -14.33
C THR A 290 0.61 18.85 -14.17
N GLY A 291 0.71 19.84 -15.06
CA GLY A 291 1.70 20.91 -14.95
C GLY A 291 1.65 21.64 -13.61
N ALA A 292 0.46 22.07 -13.18
CA ALA A 292 0.25 22.71 -11.89
C ALA A 292 0.67 21.81 -10.72
N LYS A 293 0.34 20.51 -10.77
CA LYS A 293 0.74 19.55 -9.73
C LYS A 293 2.25 19.38 -9.63
N LEU A 294 2.95 19.25 -10.77
CA LEU A 294 4.42 19.12 -10.80
C LEU A 294 5.11 20.39 -10.29
N LEU A 295 4.64 21.56 -10.71
CA LEU A 295 5.23 22.86 -10.33
C LEU A 295 4.91 23.24 -8.87
N GLY A 296 3.76 22.80 -8.36
CA GLY A 296 3.33 23.04 -6.98
C GLY A 296 3.92 22.08 -5.95
N ASP A 297 4.59 21.00 -6.36
CA ASP A 297 5.12 20.00 -5.43
C ASP A 297 6.21 20.59 -4.51
N PRO A 298 6.07 20.52 -3.18
CA PRO A 298 6.99 21.17 -2.25
C PRO A 298 8.41 20.61 -2.30
N GLY A 299 8.57 19.30 -2.57
CA GLY A 299 9.88 18.65 -2.67
C GLY A 299 10.65 19.04 -3.93
N GLY A 300 9.95 19.31 -5.02
CA GLY A 300 10.52 19.81 -6.28
C GLY A 300 11.18 18.74 -7.15
N GLU A 301 11.25 17.48 -6.71
CA GLU A 301 11.75 16.37 -7.55
C GLU A 301 10.99 16.22 -8.89
N PRO A 302 9.68 16.52 -8.99
CA PRO A 302 8.98 16.55 -10.28
C PRO A 302 9.53 17.52 -11.31
N LEU A 303 10.20 18.60 -10.88
CA LEU A 303 10.84 19.56 -11.76
C LEU A 303 12.03 18.91 -12.49
N ALA A 304 12.81 18.11 -11.77
CA ALA A 304 13.88 17.32 -12.35
C ALA A 304 13.35 16.35 -13.41
N ILE A 305 12.22 15.69 -13.12
CA ILE A 305 11.57 14.77 -14.07
C ILE A 305 11.06 15.51 -15.30
N LEU A 306 10.40 16.66 -15.12
CA LEU A 306 9.92 17.52 -16.21
C LEU A 306 11.09 17.95 -17.11
N CYS A 307 12.15 18.49 -16.53
CA CYS A 307 13.33 18.93 -17.28
C CYS A 307 14.01 17.77 -18.00
N LYS A 308 14.22 16.63 -17.32
CA LYS A 308 14.89 15.47 -17.91
C LYS A 308 14.08 14.86 -19.05
N ALA A 309 12.77 14.69 -18.86
CA ALA A 309 11.88 14.10 -19.86
C ALA A 309 11.76 14.96 -21.14
N THR A 310 11.82 16.29 -20.98
CA THR A 310 11.75 17.25 -22.08
C THR A 310 13.12 17.57 -22.69
N GLY A 311 14.22 17.08 -22.12
CA GLY A 311 15.58 17.34 -22.60
C GLY A 311 16.12 18.74 -22.23
N MET A 312 15.52 19.42 -21.25
CA MET A 312 16.05 20.66 -20.70
C MET A 312 17.32 20.41 -19.88
N SER A 313 18.20 21.39 -19.85
CA SER A 313 19.50 21.32 -19.18
C SER A 313 19.41 21.58 -17.67
N ARG A 314 20.55 21.41 -16.97
CA ARG A 314 20.69 21.80 -15.56
C ARG A 314 20.47 23.31 -15.32
N VAL A 315 20.84 24.13 -16.30
CA VAL A 315 20.65 25.58 -16.23
C VAL A 315 19.16 25.88 -16.20
N ASP A 316 18.40 25.22 -17.07
CA ASP A 316 16.95 25.40 -17.13
C ASP A 316 16.25 24.85 -15.89
N LEU A 317 16.73 23.74 -15.32
CA LEU A 317 16.24 23.24 -14.02
C LEU A 317 16.46 24.27 -12.90
N THR A 318 17.62 24.93 -12.90
CA THR A 318 17.94 25.99 -11.93
C THR A 318 17.05 27.22 -12.14
N HIS A 319 16.82 27.63 -13.38
CA HIS A 319 15.86 28.69 -13.73
C HIS A 319 14.45 28.36 -13.25
N LEU A 320 14.01 27.12 -13.49
CA LEU A 320 12.69 26.67 -13.03
C LEU A 320 12.60 26.69 -11.51
N TRP A 321 13.61 26.18 -10.79
CA TRP A 321 13.70 26.25 -9.33
C TRP A 321 13.60 27.69 -8.79
N ARG A 322 14.35 28.61 -9.39
CA ARG A 322 14.35 30.04 -9.03
C ARG A 322 13.02 30.72 -9.31
N SER A 323 12.32 30.36 -10.38
CA SER A 323 11.02 30.97 -10.73
C SER A 323 9.99 30.82 -9.61
N MET A 324 10.08 29.75 -8.82
CA MET A 324 9.23 29.48 -7.65
C MET A 324 9.81 30.03 -6.34
N ARG A 325 10.86 30.85 -6.40
CA ARG A 325 11.52 31.49 -5.24
C ARG A 325 12.05 30.50 -4.20
N ARG A 326 12.46 29.30 -4.63
CA ARG A 326 13.02 28.29 -3.74
C ARG A 326 14.51 28.54 -3.48
N PRO A 327 15.01 28.37 -2.24
CA PRO A 327 16.40 28.62 -1.92
C PRO A 327 17.33 27.53 -2.49
N GLU A 328 18.47 27.92 -3.06
CA GLU A 328 19.55 26.99 -3.45
C GLU A 328 20.50 26.71 -2.29
N THR A 329 20.54 27.61 -1.30
CA THR A 329 21.42 27.51 -0.13
C THR A 329 20.66 27.72 1.17
N THR A 330 21.12 27.11 2.25
CA THR A 330 20.69 27.41 3.61
C THR A 330 21.25 28.75 4.08
N ALA A 331 20.79 29.23 5.25
CA ALA A 331 21.29 30.46 5.86
C ALA A 331 22.82 30.45 6.11
N ASP A 332 23.39 29.27 6.34
CA ASP A 332 24.84 29.07 6.55
C ASP A 332 25.64 28.96 5.23
N GLY A 333 24.99 29.19 4.07
CA GLY A 333 25.63 29.13 2.75
C GLY A 333 25.90 27.71 2.22
N LYS A 334 25.43 26.65 2.90
CA LYS A 334 25.49 25.27 2.40
C LYS A 334 24.41 25.03 1.35
N ILE A 335 24.58 24.04 0.48
CA ILE A 335 23.54 23.64 -0.49
C ILE A 335 22.26 23.27 0.27
N HIS A 336 21.12 23.77 -0.19
CA HIS A 336 19.83 23.45 0.40
C HIS A 336 19.50 21.96 0.17
N PRO A 337 19.09 21.19 1.19
CA PRO A 337 18.89 19.75 1.05
C PRO A 337 17.84 19.39 -0.01
N ASP A 338 16.79 20.20 -0.16
CA ASP A 338 15.78 19.98 -1.21
C ASP A 338 16.38 20.19 -2.60
N TRP A 339 17.20 21.24 -2.77
CA TRP A 339 17.87 21.51 -4.04
C TRP A 339 18.86 20.40 -4.41
N GLU A 340 19.64 19.93 -3.44
CA GLU A 340 20.53 18.78 -3.61
C GLU A 340 19.76 17.53 -4.07
N ARG A 341 18.61 17.22 -3.45
CA ARG A 341 17.76 16.09 -3.86
C ARG A 341 17.21 16.25 -5.27
N VAL A 342 16.78 17.45 -5.67
CA VAL A 342 16.31 17.73 -7.04
C VAL A 342 17.44 17.51 -8.05
N GLN A 343 18.65 18.00 -7.75
CA GLN A 343 19.82 17.77 -8.60
C GLN A 343 20.17 16.29 -8.72
N ILE A 344 20.19 15.54 -7.61
CA ILE A 344 20.41 14.09 -7.60
C ILE A 344 19.34 13.37 -8.44
N THR A 345 18.07 13.77 -8.31
CA THR A 345 16.97 13.17 -9.08
C THR A 345 17.15 13.37 -10.59
N TYR A 346 17.56 14.56 -11.01
CA TYR A 346 17.81 14.87 -12.42
C TYR A 346 18.95 14.01 -12.99
N GLU A 347 19.99 13.77 -12.20
CA GLU A 347 21.13 12.95 -12.60
C GLU A 347 20.84 11.46 -12.64
N MET A 348 20.09 10.97 -11.66
CA MET A 348 19.80 9.56 -11.48
C MET A 348 18.94 8.98 -12.61
N LEU A 349 18.04 9.79 -13.19
CA LEU A 349 17.10 9.32 -14.21
C LEU A 349 17.67 9.47 -15.62
N ALA A 350 17.53 8.41 -16.42
CA ALA A 350 17.66 8.47 -17.87
C ALA A 350 16.44 9.17 -18.49
N VAL A 351 16.61 9.73 -19.70
CA VAL A 351 15.57 10.52 -20.38
C VAL A 351 14.31 9.68 -20.65
N ASP A 352 14.47 8.45 -21.13
CA ASP A 352 13.40 7.50 -21.42
C ASP A 352 12.56 7.19 -20.15
N ARG A 353 13.22 6.94 -19.02
CA ARG A 353 12.58 6.67 -17.73
C ARG A 353 11.83 7.90 -17.22
N ALA A 354 12.45 9.08 -17.31
CA ALA A 354 11.79 10.32 -16.93
C ALA A 354 10.53 10.57 -17.79
N GLN A 355 10.59 10.28 -19.09
CA GLN A 355 9.41 10.34 -19.97
C GLN A 355 8.34 9.34 -19.56
N THR A 356 8.69 8.10 -19.19
CA THR A 356 7.70 7.14 -18.68
C THR A 356 6.97 7.69 -17.45
N VAL A 357 7.70 8.23 -16.47
CA VAL A 357 7.10 8.80 -15.25
C VAL A 357 6.21 9.99 -15.59
N LEU A 358 6.71 10.96 -16.37
CA LEU A 358 5.97 12.16 -16.74
C LEU A 358 4.69 11.83 -17.52
N ARG A 359 4.78 10.91 -18.49
CA ARG A 359 3.62 10.45 -19.25
C ARG A 359 2.62 9.69 -18.39
N TYR A 360 3.11 8.88 -17.45
CA TYR A 360 2.25 8.19 -16.50
C TYR A 360 1.46 9.19 -15.67
N TRP A 361 2.11 10.18 -15.05
CA TRP A 361 1.39 11.22 -14.29
C TRP A 361 0.45 12.04 -15.17
N ASN A 362 0.86 12.41 -16.38
CA ASN A 362 -0.01 13.13 -17.30
C ASN A 362 -1.26 12.31 -17.66
N TRP A 363 -1.10 11.02 -17.91
CA TRP A 363 -2.22 10.12 -18.16
C TRP A 363 -3.05 9.90 -16.89
N SER A 364 -2.46 9.42 -15.80
CA SER A 364 -3.20 9.03 -14.59
C SER A 364 -3.97 10.21 -13.98
N LEU A 365 -3.38 11.41 -13.93
CA LEU A 365 -4.02 12.56 -13.30
C LEU A 365 -5.06 13.26 -14.18
N SER A 366 -5.15 12.93 -15.47
CA SER A 366 -5.95 13.75 -16.39
C SER A 366 -6.81 12.96 -17.38
N SER A 367 -6.59 11.66 -17.48
CA SER A 367 -7.18 10.83 -18.54
C SER A 367 -8.62 10.41 -18.25
N ALA A 368 -9.04 10.45 -16.99
CA ALA A 368 -10.37 10.06 -16.56
C ALA A 368 -11.08 11.12 -15.70
N LEU A 369 -10.59 12.37 -15.75
CA LEU A 369 -11.27 13.51 -15.13
C LEU A 369 -12.54 13.87 -15.90
N THR A 370 -13.64 13.19 -15.56
CA THR A 370 -14.98 13.57 -15.98
C THR A 370 -15.52 14.68 -15.06
N PRO A 371 -16.47 15.51 -15.51
CA PRO A 371 -17.16 16.45 -14.62
C PRO A 371 -17.80 15.78 -13.40
N THR A 372 -18.24 14.53 -13.55
CA THR A 372 -18.78 13.69 -12.46
C THR A 372 -17.69 13.33 -11.45
N LEU A 373 -16.54 12.83 -11.92
CA LEU A 373 -15.42 12.51 -11.03
C LEU A 373 -14.89 13.76 -10.32
N LEU A 374 -14.82 14.91 -11.00
CA LEU A 374 -14.43 16.18 -10.36
C LEU A 374 -15.38 16.62 -9.24
N ARG A 375 -16.69 16.34 -9.37
CA ARG A 375 -17.65 16.57 -8.28
C ARG A 375 -17.44 15.57 -7.16
N ALA A 376 -17.32 14.29 -7.47
CA ALA A 376 -17.05 13.24 -6.48
C ALA A 376 -15.79 13.54 -5.66
N ILE A 377 -14.69 13.95 -6.30
CA ILE A 377 -13.44 14.38 -5.66
C ILE A 377 -13.67 15.58 -4.72
N ARG A 378 -14.48 16.55 -5.15
CA ARG A 378 -14.79 17.75 -4.37
C ARG A 378 -15.69 17.46 -3.17
N ASP A 379 -16.64 16.55 -3.35
CA ASP A 379 -17.68 16.23 -2.37
C ASP A 379 -17.28 15.05 -1.46
N GLY A 380 -16.16 14.39 -1.74
CA GLY A 380 -15.62 13.27 -0.94
C GLY A 380 -16.38 11.95 -1.15
N GLU A 381 -16.96 11.75 -2.34
CA GLU A 381 -17.77 10.57 -2.66
C GLU A 381 -16.91 9.47 -3.32
N ASP A 382 -16.54 8.44 -2.54
CA ASP A 382 -15.65 7.36 -3.00
C ASP A 382 -16.33 6.34 -3.93
N ASP A 383 -17.66 6.21 -3.86
CA ASP A 383 -18.44 5.20 -4.59
C ASP A 383 -18.61 5.48 -6.10
N ALA A 384 -18.17 6.65 -6.57
CA ALA A 384 -18.34 7.10 -7.96
C ALA A 384 -17.21 6.68 -8.91
N VAL A 385 -16.19 5.97 -8.40
CA VAL A 385 -14.97 5.62 -9.15
C VAL A 385 -15.07 4.21 -9.75
N ASP A 386 -14.74 4.07 -11.02
CA ASP A 386 -14.58 2.75 -11.63
C ASP A 386 -13.39 2.03 -10.97
N GLU A 387 -13.70 0.96 -10.24
CA GLU A 387 -12.75 0.11 -9.51
C GLU A 387 -11.59 -0.38 -10.42
N TYR A 388 -11.88 -0.56 -11.72
CA TYR A 388 -10.91 -1.04 -12.70
C TYR A 388 -10.09 0.09 -13.37
N SER A 389 -10.45 1.35 -13.15
CA SER A 389 -9.78 2.50 -13.77
C SER A 389 -8.65 3.03 -12.88
N ALA A 390 -7.42 2.57 -13.12
CA ALA A 390 -6.22 3.08 -12.42
C ALA A 390 -6.06 4.61 -12.50
N PRO A 391 -6.38 5.29 -13.62
CA PRO A 391 -6.38 6.74 -13.67
C PRO A 391 -7.42 7.44 -12.79
N GLU A 392 -8.66 6.93 -12.73
CA GLU A 392 -9.70 7.57 -11.90
C GLU A 392 -9.30 7.52 -10.42
N ARG A 393 -8.84 6.35 -9.96
CA ARG A 393 -8.33 6.17 -8.59
C ARG A 393 -7.10 7.04 -8.32
N ALA A 394 -6.15 7.09 -9.25
CA ALA A 394 -4.97 7.94 -9.10
C ALA A 394 -5.34 9.43 -9.01
N ALA A 395 -6.22 9.91 -9.89
CA ALA A 395 -6.70 11.29 -9.87
C ALA A 395 -7.44 11.60 -8.57
N MET A 396 -8.34 10.72 -8.15
CA MET A 396 -9.09 10.84 -6.90
C MET A 396 -8.17 10.93 -5.70
N MET A 397 -7.24 9.97 -5.54
CA MET A 397 -6.30 9.98 -4.43
C MET A 397 -5.44 11.25 -4.48
N VAL A 398 -4.77 11.55 -5.59
CA VAL A 398 -3.75 12.62 -5.65
C VAL A 398 -4.35 14.02 -5.58
N LEU A 399 -5.54 14.24 -6.15
CA LEU A 399 -6.14 15.56 -6.34
C LEU A 399 -7.22 15.92 -5.31
N ALA A 400 -7.64 14.99 -4.44
CA ALA A 400 -8.67 15.25 -3.42
C ALA A 400 -8.38 16.50 -2.56
N GLU A 401 -7.14 16.70 -2.13
CA GLU A 401 -6.77 17.92 -1.36
C GLU A 401 -6.65 19.18 -2.23
N ASP A 402 -6.41 19.03 -3.53
CA ASP A 402 -6.28 20.18 -4.44
C ASP A 402 -7.67 20.78 -4.77
N PHE A 403 -8.74 19.98 -4.65
CA PHE A 403 -10.13 20.37 -4.91
C PHE A 403 -11.04 20.36 -3.67
N GLY A 404 -10.58 19.76 -2.57
CA GLY A 404 -11.25 19.73 -1.29
C GLY A 404 -11.40 21.13 -0.71
N ARG A 405 -12.53 21.38 -0.05
CA ARG A 405 -12.84 22.66 0.60
C ARG A 405 -12.05 22.89 1.86
#